data_AF-A0AAW1KJH2-F1
#
_entry.id   AF-A0AAW1KJH2-F1
#
_cell.length_a   1.000
_cell.length_b   1.000
_cell.length_c   1.000
_cell.angle_alpha   90.00
_cell.angle_beta   90.00
_cell.angle_gamma   90.00
#
_symmetry.space_group_name_H-M   'P 1'
#
loop_
_entity.id
_entity.type
_entity.pdbx_description
1 polymer ?
#
loop_
_entity_poly.entity_id
_entity_poly.type
_entity_poly.pdbx_seq_one_letter_code
_entity_poly.pdbx_strand_id
1 'polypeptide(L)' 'MLKLTAIVLCLPLMNVLCKDTQTERKMLLENLLNSDIYDRQIKPANGNDTDSPTTVSINLHIISVSEIDDLKMVYTLL' A
#
# COMPACT_ATOMS: atom_id res chain seq x y z
N MET A 1 -43.38 30.51 9.42
CA MET A 1 -43.30 29.19 8.74
C MET A 1 -42.22 29.21 7.66
N LEU A 2 -40.92 29.19 7.99
CA LEU A 2 -39.85 28.98 7.00
C LEU A 2 -38.61 28.38 7.70
N LYS A 3 -38.61 27.06 7.90
CA LYS A 3 -37.42 26.31 8.38
C LYS A 3 -37.23 24.96 7.68
N LEU A 4 -37.88 24.74 6.53
CA LEU A 4 -37.89 23.41 5.87
C LEU A 4 -37.22 23.37 4.48
N THR A 5 -36.73 24.49 3.94
CA THR A 5 -36.17 24.53 2.56
C THR A 5 -34.66 24.30 2.49
N ALA A 6 -33.92 24.36 3.60
CA ALA A 6 -32.46 24.22 3.58
C ALA A 6 -31.96 22.76 3.58
N ILE A 7 -32.78 21.78 3.98
CA ILE A 7 -32.35 20.39 4.14
C ILE A 7 -32.30 19.64 2.79
N VAL A 8 -33.13 20.05 1.81
CA VAL A 8 -33.24 19.34 0.52
C VAL A 8 -32.06 19.63 -0.42
N LEU A 9 -31.34 20.73 -0.24
CA LEU A 9 -30.19 21.09 -1.10
C LEU A 9 -28.85 20.47 -0.67
N CYS A 10 -28.77 19.79 0.48
CA CYS A 10 -27.51 19.24 0.98
C CYS A 10 -27.25 17.79 0.53
N LEU A 11 -28.25 17.10 -0.03
CA LEU A 11 -28.15 15.70 -0.45
C LEU A 11 -27.26 15.44 -1.69
N PRO A 12 -27.07 16.35 -2.67
CA PRO A 12 -26.13 16.09 -3.76
C PRO A 12 -24.67 16.42 -3.41
N LEU A 13 -24.39 17.09 -2.28
CA LEU A 13 -23.03 17.53 -1.91
C LEU A 13 -22.19 16.42 -1.22
N MET A 14 -22.85 15.43 -0.62
CA MET A 14 -22.17 14.31 0.07
C MET A 14 -21.61 13.25 -0.89
N ASN A 15 -22.00 13.28 -2.18
CA ASN A 15 -21.51 12.32 -3.19
C ASN A 15 -20.23 12.76 -3.92
N VAL A 16 -19.76 14.01 -3.71
CA VAL A 16 -18.58 14.55 -4.41
C VAL A 16 -17.30 14.35 -3.62
N LEU A 17 -17.33 14.36 -2.29
CA LEU A 17 -16.08 14.29 -1.49
C LEU A 17 -15.45 12.89 -1.41
N CYS A 18 -16.20 11.82 -1.70
CA CYS A 18 -15.75 10.44 -1.47
C CYS A 18 -15.22 9.74 -2.74
N LYS A 19 -15.41 10.33 -3.94
CA LYS A 19 -15.10 9.69 -5.22
C LYS A 19 -13.73 10.06 -5.79
N ASP A 20 -13.17 11.18 -5.34
CA ASP A 20 -11.88 11.70 -5.83
C ASP A 20 -10.69 10.87 -5.33
N THR A 21 -10.76 10.29 -4.14
CA THR A 21 -9.58 9.65 -3.54
C THR A 21 -9.12 8.35 -4.22
N GLN A 22 -10.03 7.49 -4.71
CA GLN A 22 -9.64 6.21 -5.31
C GLN A 22 -9.19 6.36 -6.77
N THR A 23 -9.86 7.20 -7.53
CA THR A 23 -9.54 7.44 -8.94
C THR A 23 -8.18 8.13 -9.07
N GLU A 24 -7.92 9.15 -8.24
CA GLU A 24 -6.63 9.84 -8.21
C GLU A 24 -5.49 8.92 -7.74
N ARG A 25 -5.71 8.12 -6.68
CA ARG A 25 -4.71 7.13 -6.22
C ARG A 25 -4.39 6.10 -7.30
N LYS A 26 -5.40 5.64 -8.03
CA LYS A 26 -5.21 4.73 -9.16
C LYS A 26 -4.36 5.42 -10.22
N MET A 27 -4.73 6.63 -10.66
CA MET A 27 -3.96 7.39 -11.65
C MET A 27 -2.50 7.60 -11.22
N LEU A 28 -2.25 7.94 -9.96
CA LEU A 28 -0.89 8.11 -9.43
C LEU A 28 -0.11 6.78 -9.44
N LEU A 29 -0.74 5.68 -9.05
CA LEU A 29 -0.10 4.35 -9.04
C LEU A 29 0.24 3.89 -10.46
N GLU A 30 -0.69 4.05 -11.40
CA GLU A 30 -0.47 3.71 -12.82
C GLU A 30 0.67 4.53 -13.41
N ASN A 31 0.78 5.82 -13.06
CA ASN A 31 1.89 6.67 -13.51
C ASN A 31 3.23 6.24 -12.88
N LEU A 32 3.24 5.86 -11.61
CA LEU A 32 4.46 5.45 -10.90
C LEU A 32 4.99 4.09 -11.39
N LEU A 33 4.09 3.14 -11.64
CA LEU A 33 4.41 1.76 -12.04
C LEU A 33 4.35 1.55 -13.55
N ASN A 34 4.24 2.61 -14.34
CA ASN A 34 4.29 2.52 -15.80
C ASN A 34 5.61 1.86 -16.22
N SER A 35 5.54 0.87 -17.10
CA SER A 35 6.70 0.11 -17.59
C SER A 35 7.75 0.97 -18.30
N ASP A 36 7.34 2.12 -18.85
CA ASP A 36 8.27 3.05 -19.49
C ASP A 36 9.14 3.82 -18.48
N ILE A 37 8.73 3.84 -17.20
CA ILE A 37 9.36 4.62 -16.12
C ILE A 37 10.01 3.67 -15.09
N TYR A 38 9.32 2.61 -14.68
CA TYR A 38 9.77 1.68 -13.65
C TYR A 38 10.16 0.33 -14.24
N ASP A 39 11.47 0.02 -14.21
CA ASP A 39 12.00 -1.29 -14.55
C ASP A 39 12.21 -2.15 -13.29
N ARG A 40 11.39 -3.21 -13.16
CA ARG A 40 11.47 -4.17 -12.05
C ARG A 40 12.72 -5.05 -12.06
N GLN A 41 13.49 -5.08 -13.15
CA GLN A 41 14.73 -5.85 -13.25
C GLN A 41 15.92 -5.11 -12.61
N ILE A 42 15.77 -3.82 -12.32
CA ILE A 42 16.81 -2.97 -11.78
C ILE A 42 16.55 -2.71 -10.29
N LYS A 43 17.57 -2.93 -9.46
CA LYS A 43 17.50 -2.59 -8.03
C LYS A 43 17.50 -1.06 -7.83
N PRO A 44 16.86 -0.52 -6.79
CA PRO A 44 16.95 0.91 -6.48
C PRO A 44 18.39 1.28 -6.09
N ALA A 45 18.95 2.30 -6.77
CA ALA A 45 20.27 2.84 -6.49
C ALA A 45 20.20 4.02 -5.50
N ASN A 46 21.24 4.19 -4.69
CA ASN A 46 21.37 5.34 -3.80
C ASN A 46 22.16 6.45 -4.51
N GLY A 47 21.48 7.38 -5.18
CA GLY A 47 22.13 8.46 -5.93
C GLY A 47 22.74 8.01 -7.26
N ASN A 48 23.93 8.52 -7.60
CA ASN A 48 24.57 8.34 -8.91
C ASN A 48 25.37 7.04 -9.06
N ASP A 49 25.48 6.22 -8.00
CA ASP A 49 26.23 4.97 -7.99
C ASP A 49 25.31 3.75 -8.02
N THR A 50 25.27 3.06 -9.16
CA THR A 50 24.50 1.81 -9.35
C THR A 50 25.13 0.60 -8.66
N ASP A 51 26.40 0.69 -8.30
CA ASP A 51 27.17 -0.42 -7.72
C ASP A 51 27.00 -0.54 -6.20
N SER A 52 26.49 0.51 -5.55
CA SER A 52 26.26 0.47 -4.11
C SER A 52 25.20 -0.58 -3.74
N PRO A 53 25.38 -1.30 -2.61
CA PRO A 53 24.38 -2.24 -2.12
C PRO A 53 23.13 -1.51 -1.60
N THR A 54 21.96 -2.11 -1.79
CA THR A 54 20.71 -1.63 -1.21
C THR A 54 20.60 -2.12 0.23
N THR A 55 20.42 -1.22 1.19
CA THR A 55 20.16 -1.57 2.59
C THR A 55 18.70 -1.98 2.76
N VAL A 56 18.47 -3.22 3.21
CA VAL A 56 17.12 -3.75 3.50
C VAL A 56 16.99 -3.97 5.00
N SER A 57 16.04 -3.27 5.62
CA SER A 57 15.69 -3.45 7.04
C SER A 57 14.58 -4.48 7.17
N ILE A 58 14.83 -5.56 7.90
CA ILE A 58 13.87 -6.65 8.12
C ILE A 58 13.33 -6.55 9.54
N ASN A 59 12.02 -6.71 9.71
CA ASN A 59 11.37 -6.82 11.02
C ASN A 59 10.56 -8.12 11.06
N LEU A 60 10.90 -9.02 11.99
CA LEU A 60 10.21 -10.29 12.21
C LEU A 60 9.53 -10.26 13.57
N HIS A 61 8.22 -10.51 13.57
CA HIS A 61 7.42 -10.65 14.78
C HIS A 61 6.76 -12.02 14.78
N ILE A 62 7.22 -12.91 15.67
CA ILE A 62 6.68 -14.27 15.78
C ILE A 62 5.41 -14.19 16.63
N ILE A 63 4.28 -14.58 16.06
CA ILE A 63 2.99 -14.58 16.77
C ILE A 63 2.90 -15.82 17.66
N SER A 64 3.11 -17.01 17.10
CA SER A 64 3.11 -18.26 17.84
C SER A 64 3.90 -19.37 17.14
N VAL A 65 4.24 -20.40 17.91
CA VAL A 65 4.82 -21.65 17.42
C VAL A 65 3.71 -22.69 17.40
N SER A 66 3.45 -23.30 16.25
CA SER A 66 2.33 -24.24 16.06
C SER A 66 2.70 -25.69 16.32
N GLU A 67 3.88 -26.10 15.87
CA GLU A 67 4.34 -27.49 15.94
C GLU A 67 5.87 -27.53 16.11
N ILE A 68 6.33 -28.50 16.90
CA ILE A 68 7.74 -28.83 17.08
C ILE A 68 7.85 -30.35 16.95
N ASP A 69 8.61 -30.82 15.96
CA ASP A 69 8.95 -32.23 15.75
C ASP A 69 10.45 -32.43 15.93
N ASP A 70 10.84 -32.95 17.09
CA ASP A 70 12.24 -33.17 17.47
C ASP A 70 12.89 -34.33 16.69
N LEU A 71 12.11 -35.31 16.23
CA LEU A 71 12.63 -36.44 15.47
C LEU A 71 13.05 -36.02 14.06
N LYS A 72 12.32 -35.05 13.48
CA LYS A 72 12.66 -34.45 12.19
C LYS A 72 13.49 -33.18 12.30
N MET A 73 13.64 -32.62 13.50
CA MET A 73 14.27 -31.33 13.77
C MET A 73 13.59 -30.17 13.01
N VAL A 74 12.25 -30.16 12.99
CA VAL A 74 11.45 -29.14 12.27
C VAL A 74 10.51 -28.44 13.24
N TYR A 75 10.29 -27.15 13.00
CA TYR A 75 9.25 -26.38 13.66
C TYR A 75 8.48 -25.52 12.65
N THR A 76 7.24 -25.20 12.98
CA THR A 76 6.36 -24.36 12.16
C THR A 76 5.91 -23.14 12.96
N LEU A 77 6.00 -21.96 12.34
CA LEU A 77 5.54 -20.68 12.88
C LEU A 77 4.23 -20.25 12.19
N LEU A 78 3.32 -19.62 12.93
CA LEU A 78 2.07 -19.02 12.42
C LEU A 78 2.21 -17.50 12.24
#